data_AF-A0A1Y1RD32-F1
#
_entry.id   AF-A0A1Y1RD32-F1
#
_cell.length_a   1.000
_cell.length_b   1.000
_cell.length_c   1.000
_cell.angle_alpha   90.00
_cell.angle_beta   90.00
_cell.angle_gamma   90.00
#
_symmetry.space_group_name_H-M   'P 1'
#
loop_
_entity.id
_entity.type
_entity.pdbx_description
1 polymer ?
#
loop_
_entity_poly.entity_id
_entity_poly.type
_entity_poly.pdbx_seq_one_letter_code
_entity_poly.pdbx_strand_id
1 'polypeptide(L)'
;MNIWWIVFIPLSFIWIGPMAAMKQIGAPLWIFILFALFWSGVALFADRMYDWGTRMGKRHGHFRIVELRERYKPKVLPPARVTLIIIAIISLIFAII
;
A
#
# COMPACT_ATOMS: atom_id res chain seq x y z
N MET A 1 -13.00 -4.51 16.35
CA MET A 1 -12.02 -3.73 15.56
C MET A 1 -11.10 -4.71 14.84
N ASN A 2 -10.97 -4.60 13.52
CA ASN A 2 -10.17 -5.56 12.75
C ASN A 2 -8.67 -5.29 13.01
N ILE A 3 -7.96 -6.29 13.55
CA ILE A 3 -6.57 -6.18 14.04
C ILE A 3 -5.61 -5.63 12.97
N TRP A 4 -5.91 -5.89 11.70
CA TRP A 4 -5.13 -5.40 10.58
C TRP A 4 -5.08 -3.87 10.50
N TRP A 5 -6.11 -3.14 10.97
CA TRP A 5 -6.05 -1.68 11.06
C TRP A 5 -4.99 -1.20 12.05
N ILE A 6 -4.87 -1.87 13.19
CA ILE A 6 -3.89 -1.54 14.24
C ILE A 6 -2.47 -1.85 13.75
N VAL A 7 -2.30 -2.81 12.83
CA VAL A 7 -1.00 -3.15 12.26
C VAL A 7 -0.63 -2.21 11.11
N PHE A 8 -1.53 -2.03 10.15
CA PHE A 8 -1.23 -1.32 8.90
C PHE A 8 -1.14 0.20 9.06
N ILE A 9 -1.90 0.80 9.99
CA ILE A 9 -1.84 2.26 10.21
C ILE A 9 -0.48 2.68 10.79
N PRO A 10 0.02 2.13 11.92
CA PRO A 10 1.34 2.50 12.44
C PRO A 10 2.47 2.22 11.44
N LEU A 11 2.37 1.10 10.71
CA LEU A 11 3.35 0.75 9.69
C LEU A 11 3.44 1.81 8.58
N SER A 12 2.33 2.47 8.23
CA SER A 12 2.32 3.53 7.23
C SER A 12 3.18 4.74 7.63
N PHE A 13 3.28 5.06 8.92
CA PHE A 13 4.07 6.19 9.42
C PHE A 13 5.57 5.95 9.34
N ILE A 14 6.02 4.70 9.25
CA ILE A 14 7.43 4.39 9.00
C ILE A 14 7.91 5.02 7.69
N TRP A 15 6.99 5.25 6.73
CA TRP A 15 7.29 5.91 5.46
C TRP A 15 7.77 7.36 5.59
N ILE A 16 7.54 8.01 6.73
CA ILE A 16 8.08 9.34 7.02
C ILE A 16 9.61 9.31 7.01
N GLY A 17 10.24 8.26 7.53
CA GLY A 17 11.70 8.13 7.62
C GLY A 17 12.38 8.24 6.24
N PRO A 18 12.03 7.38 5.26
CA PRO A 18 12.53 7.47 3.90
C PRO A 18 12.28 8.82 3.23
N MET A 19 11.09 9.43 3.41
CA MET A 19 10.78 10.73 2.83
C MET A 19 11.63 11.86 3.43
N ALA A 20 11.83 11.84 4.74
CA ALA A 20 12.71 12.79 5.43
C ALA A 20 14.17 12.63 4.98
N ALA A 21 14.67 11.40 4.87
CA ALA A 21 16.02 11.13 4.38
C ALA A 21 16.22 11.66 2.95
N MET A 22 15.25 11.43 2.05
CA MET A 22 15.30 11.97 0.69
C MET A 22 15.29 13.50 0.66
N LYS A 23 14.50 14.13 1.53
CA LYS A 23 14.47 15.60 1.63
C LYS A 23 15.82 16.14 2.10
N GLN A 24 16.47 15.49 3.06
CA GLN A 24 17.78 15.88 3.57
C GLN A 24 18.89 15.82 2.52
N ILE A 25 18.83 14.84 1.60
CA ILE A 25 19.79 14.75 0.48
C ILE A 25 19.45 15.68 -0.69
N GLY A 26 18.47 16.58 -0.53
CA GLY A 26 18.08 17.53 -1.57
C GLY A 26 17.37 16.90 -2.77
N ALA A 27 16.65 15.78 -2.57
CA ALA A 27 15.90 15.15 -3.64
C ALA A 27 14.91 16.15 -4.28
N PRO A 28 14.79 16.17 -5.61
CA PRO A 28 13.90 17.10 -6.28
C PRO A 28 12.42 16.78 -6.04
N LEU A 29 11.61 17.83 -6.00
CA LEU A 29 10.18 17.79 -5.67
C LEU A 29 9.38 16.78 -6.49
N TRP A 30 9.70 16.63 -7.78
CA TRP A 30 8.99 15.70 -8.68
C TRP A 30 9.11 14.23 -8.24
N ILE A 31 10.17 13.84 -7.53
CA ILE A 31 10.32 12.47 -7.01
C ILE A 31 9.25 12.15 -5.97
N PHE A 32 8.95 13.10 -5.08
CA PHE A 32 7.91 12.94 -4.07
C PHE A 32 6.52 12.85 -4.71
N ILE A 33 6.27 13.65 -5.75
CA ILE A 33 5.05 13.56 -6.56
C ILE A 33 4.95 12.18 -7.24
N LEU A 34 6.04 11.68 -7.83
CA LEU A 34 6.05 10.35 -8.44
C LEU A 34 5.71 9.26 -7.43
N PHE A 35 6.25 9.31 -6.21
CA PHE A 35 5.88 8.37 -5.15
C PHE A 35 4.41 8.49 -4.76
N ALA A 36 3.89 9.71 -4.60
CA ALA A 36 2.48 9.93 -4.28
C ALA A 36 1.56 9.35 -5.37
N LEU A 37 1.88 9.58 -6.65
CA LEU A 37 1.14 9.05 -7.80
C LEU A 37 1.24 7.52 -7.88
N PHE A 38 2.45 6.97 -7.69
CA PHE A 38 2.68 5.55 -7.70
C PHE A 38 1.83 4.84 -6.64
N TRP A 39 1.91 5.28 -5.39
CA TRP A 39 1.16 4.67 -4.30
C TRP A 39 -0.35 4.88 -4.42
N SER A 40 -0.79 6.02 -4.94
CA SER A 40 -2.21 6.25 -5.30
C SER A 40 -2.67 5.28 -6.37
N GLY A 41 -1.88 5.07 -7.42
CA GLY A 41 -2.15 4.08 -8.47
C GLY A 41 -2.28 2.68 -7.89
N VAL A 42 -1.32 2.25 -7.07
CA VAL A 42 -1.38 0.94 -6.39
C VAL A 42 -2.64 0.83 -5.52
N ALA A 43 -3.03 1.88 -4.79
CA ALA A 43 -4.25 1.88 -3.99
C ALA A 43 -5.52 1.72 -4.85
N LEU A 44 -5.59 2.35 -6.01
CA LEU A 44 -6.72 2.19 -6.94
C LEU A 44 -6.81 0.77 -7.49
N PHE A 45 -5.67 0.18 -7.84
CA PHE A 45 -5.60 -1.16 -8.44
C PHE A 45 -5.49 -2.30 -7.42
N ALA A 46 -5.40 -2.02 -6.12
CA ALA A 46 -5.19 -3.01 -5.07
C ALA A 46 -6.14 -4.21 -5.16
N ASP A 47 -7.44 -3.96 -5.36
CA ASP A 47 -8.46 -5.01 -5.50
C ASP A 47 -8.19 -5.89 -6.74
N ARG A 48 -7.90 -5.27 -7.88
CA ARG A 48 -7.62 -5.98 -9.14
C ARG A 48 -6.32 -6.78 -9.07
N MET A 49 -5.28 -6.23 -8.46
CA MET A 49 -4.00 -6.91 -8.24
C MET A 49 -4.19 -8.12 -7.32
N TYR A 50 -5.01 -7.97 -6.27
CA TYR A 50 -5.35 -9.08 -5.38
C TYR A 50 -6.07 -10.20 -6.12
N ASP A 51 -7.08 -9.86 -6.92
CA ASP A 51 -7.86 -10.83 -7.70
C ASP A 51 -7.07 -11.50 -8.81
N TRP A 52 -6.12 -10.78 -9.40
CA TRP A 52 -5.19 -11.36 -10.36
C TRP A 52 -4.28 -12.40 -9.69
N GLY A 53 -3.69 -12.07 -8.54
CA GLY A 53 -2.88 -13.01 -7.76
C GLY A 53 -3.66 -14.27 -7.33
N THR A 54 -4.90 -14.09 -6.89
CA THR A 54 -5.79 -15.20 -6.52
C THR A 54 -6.12 -16.09 -7.73
N ARG A 55 -6.37 -15.51 -8.92
CA ARG A 55 -6.59 -16.26 -10.16
C ARG A 55 -5.36 -17.05 -10.61
N MET A 56 -4.17 -16.46 -10.49
CA MET A 56 -2.92 -17.17 -10.78
C MET A 56 -2.72 -18.34 -9.81
N GLY A 57 -2.97 -18.14 -8.51
CA GLY A 57 -2.92 -19.23 -7.53
C GLY A 57 -3.88 -20.38 -7.84
N LYS A 58 -5.11 -20.08 -8.30
CA LYS A 58 -6.08 -21.08 -8.76
C LYS A 58 -5.54 -21.88 -9.95
N ARG A 59 -4.93 -21.21 -10.94
CA ARG A 59 -4.35 -21.85 -12.13
C ARG A 59 -3.18 -22.79 -11.80
N HIS A 60 -2.42 -22.52 -10.75
CA HIS A 60 -1.28 -23.33 -10.32
C HIS A 60 -1.67 -24.42 -9.29
N GLY A 61 -2.96 -24.62 -9.02
CA GLY A 61 -3.44 -25.65 -8.09
C GLY A 61 -3.27 -25.33 -6.61
N HIS A 62 -2.96 -24.07 -6.23
CA HIS A 62 -2.80 -23.65 -4.84
C HIS A 62 -4.13 -23.37 -4.13
N PHE A 63 -5.09 -24.30 -4.21
CA PHE A 63 -6.47 -24.11 -3.77
C PHE A 63 -6.58 -23.71 -2.28
N ARG A 64 -5.78 -24.33 -1.41
CA ARG A 64 -5.81 -24.05 0.05
C ARG A 64 -5.33 -22.63 0.40
N ILE A 65 -4.33 -22.12 -0.33
CA ILE A 65 -3.79 -20.76 -0.13
C ILE A 65 -4.77 -19.72 -0.70
N VAL A 66 -5.36 -20.03 -1.84
CA VAL A 66 -6.40 -19.21 -2.49
C VAL A 66 -7.61 -19.05 -1.58
N GLU A 67 -8.09 -20.14 -0.97
CA GLU A 67 -9.25 -20.12 -0.07
C GLU A 67 -8.98 -19.26 1.16
N LEU A 68 -7.78 -19.38 1.74
CA LEU A 68 -7.33 -18.49 2.82
C LEU A 68 -7.30 -17.03 2.35
N ARG A 69 -6.74 -16.73 1.17
CA ARG A 69 -6.74 -15.37 0.61
C ARG A 69 -8.16 -14.82 0.50
N GLU A 70 -9.07 -15.53 -0.15
CA GLU A 70 -10.47 -15.12 -0.32
C GLU A 70 -11.13 -14.81 1.04
N ARG A 71 -10.87 -15.62 2.06
CA ARG A 71 -11.38 -15.41 3.44
C ARG A 71 -10.80 -14.17 4.12
N TYR A 72 -9.52 -13.87 3.91
CA TYR A 72 -8.84 -12.72 4.52
C TYR A 72 -8.98 -11.43 3.72
N LYS A 73 -9.31 -11.50 2.42
CA LYS A 73 -9.51 -10.35 1.53
C LYS A 73 -10.35 -9.23 2.17
N PRO A 74 -11.59 -9.47 2.68
CA PRO A 74 -12.41 -8.40 3.26
C PRO A 74 -11.81 -7.79 4.55
N LYS A 75 -10.89 -8.49 5.22
CA LYS A 75 -10.23 -8.01 6.44
C LYS A 75 -8.93 -7.27 6.14
N VAL A 76 -8.16 -7.70 5.15
CA VAL A 76 -6.81 -7.15 4.91
C VAL A 76 -6.84 -6.03 3.87
N LEU A 77 -7.73 -6.12 2.88
CA LEU A 77 -7.70 -5.23 1.71
C LEU A 77 -8.13 -3.80 2.04
N PRO A 78 -9.20 -3.54 2.82
CA PRO A 78 -9.55 -2.18 3.21
C PRO A 78 -8.45 -1.45 4.00
N PRO A 79 -7.87 -2.00 5.09
CA PRO A 79 -6.80 -1.32 5.81
C PRO A 79 -5.53 -1.16 4.96
N ALA A 80 -5.18 -2.16 4.14
CA ALA A 80 -4.04 -2.03 3.23
C ALA A 80 -4.22 -0.89 2.23
N ARG A 81 -5.42 -0.72 1.65
CA ARG A 81 -5.74 0.39 0.75
C ARG A 81 -5.59 1.74 1.44
N VAL A 82 -6.12 1.87 2.66
CA VAL A 82 -5.97 3.10 3.45
C VAL A 82 -4.50 3.39 3.77
N THR A 83 -3.71 2.37 4.11
CA THR A 83 -2.27 2.53 4.33
C THR A 83 -1.54 3.03 3.09
N LEU A 84 -1.86 2.51 1.90
CA LEU A 84 -1.30 3.00 0.65
C LEU A 84 -1.66 4.47 0.41
N ILE A 85 -2.89 4.87 0.75
CA ILE A 85 -3.33 6.27 0.66
C ILE A 85 -2.59 7.15 1.68
N ILE A 86 -2.39 6.70 2.91
CA ILE A 86 -1.62 7.44 3.93
C ILE A 86 -0.18 7.64 3.44
N ILE A 87 0.45 6.60 2.91
CA ILE A 87 1.81 6.67 2.33
C ILE A 87 1.88 7.67 1.16
N ALA A 88 0.86 7.68 0.30
CA ALA A 88 0.76 8.65 -0.79
C ALA A 88 0.62 10.10 -0.25
N ILE A 89 -0.20 10.30 0.78
CA ILE A 89 -0.37 11.60 1.43
C ILE A 89 0.92 12.06 2.10
N ILE A 90 1.62 11.19 2.82
CA ILE A 90 2.93 11.50 3.42
C ILE A 90 3.89 11.97 2.33
N SER A 91 3.97 11.22 1.21
CA SER A 91 4.82 11.59 0.07
C SER A 91 4.45 12.97 -0.50
N LEU A 92 3.16 13.29 -0.58
CA LEU A 92 2.67 14.59 -1.03
C LEU A 92 3.02 15.73 -0.05
N ILE A 93 2.91 15.50 1.26
CA ILE A 93 3.26 16.49 2.29
C ILE A 93 4.74 16.90 2.16
N PHE A 94 5.63 15.94 1.95
CA PHE A 94 7.06 16.19 1.72
C PHE A 94 7.38 16.82 0.34
N ALA A 95 6.44 16.78 -0.60
CA ALA A 95 6.57 17.56 -1.83
C ALA A 95 6.29 19.05 -1.61
N ILE A 96 5.48 19.40 -0.60
CA ILE A 96 5.05 20.78 -0.32
C ILE A 96 5.99 21.46 0.68
N ILE A 97 6.43 20.75 1.72
CA ILE A 97 7.41 21.19 2.72
C ILE A 97 8.80 20.95 2.16
#